data_AF-A0A6L6XF57-F1
#
_entry.id   AF-A0A6L6XF57-F1
#
_cell.length_a   1.000
_cell.length_b   1.000
_cell.length_c   1.000
_cell.angle_alpha   90.00
_cell.angle_beta   90.00
_cell.angle_gamma   90.00
#
_symmetry.space_group_name_H-M   'P 1'
#
loop_
_entity.id
_entity.type
_entity.pdbx_description
1 polymer ?
#
loop_
_entity_poly.entity_id
_entity_poly.type
_entity_poly.pdbx_seq_one_letter_code
_entity_poly.pdbx_strand_id
1 'polypeptide(L)'
;MIYFKNVPQYGDLEIEKVLFLFDNIPMIFVYRDDKKRYFLCQCVDVIDKFSWMITPVQKRLLISMVEDEISVLSAFKDSGYDIILADEVKNEIGYRKIPFKNIPLDELPDLDEKLENPDLREYIEQLQSTILPPIEFDDM
;
A
#
# COMPACT_ATOMS: atom_id res chain seq x y z
N MET A 1 -9.09 -11.81 7.35
CA MET A 1 -8.85 -10.38 7.07
C MET A 1 -7.50 -10.05 7.68
N ILE A 2 -6.52 -9.68 6.85
CA ILE A 2 -5.13 -9.47 7.29
C ILE A 2 -5.08 -8.16 8.07
N TYR A 3 -4.57 -8.21 9.29
CA TYR A 3 -4.53 -7.09 10.23
C TYR A 3 -3.12 -6.96 10.78
N PHE A 4 -2.49 -5.80 10.59
CA PHE A 4 -1.14 -5.55 11.07
C PHE A 4 -1.19 -4.76 12.38
N LYS A 5 -0.70 -5.37 13.47
CA LYS A 5 -0.63 -4.77 14.80
C LYS A 5 0.76 -4.27 15.12
N ASN A 6 0.85 -3.15 15.83
CA ASN A 6 2.11 -2.62 16.35
C ASN A 6 3.19 -2.50 15.26
N VAL A 7 2.81 -2.10 14.05
CA VAL A 7 3.74 -1.86 12.95
C VAL A 7 4.76 -0.81 13.41
N PRO A 8 6.08 -1.08 13.32
CA PRO A 8 7.08 -0.19 13.88
C PRO A 8 6.92 1.25 13.38
N GLN A 9 6.84 2.22 14.30
CA GLN A 9 6.67 3.66 14.04
C GLN A 9 5.27 4.09 13.57
N TYR A 10 4.38 3.15 13.26
CA TYR A 10 3.08 3.44 12.65
C TYR A 10 1.89 2.92 13.45
N GLY A 11 2.09 1.98 14.38
CA GLY A 11 1.01 1.44 15.21
C GLY A 11 0.16 0.44 14.44
N ASP A 12 -1.14 0.41 14.72
CA ASP A 12 -2.06 -0.52 14.07
C ASP A 12 -2.48 0.00 12.70
N LEU A 13 -2.56 -0.89 11.72
CA LEU A 13 -3.02 -0.59 10.36
C LEU A 13 -4.34 -1.29 10.09
N GLU A 14 -5.32 -0.50 9.67
CA GLU A 14 -6.64 -0.96 9.25
C GLU A 14 -6.77 -0.96 7.74
N ILE A 15 -7.40 -1.99 7.18
CA ILE A 15 -7.59 -2.07 5.75
C ILE A 15 -8.57 -0.99 5.28
N GLU A 16 -8.15 -0.22 4.29
CA GLU A 16 -8.98 0.77 3.61
C GLU A 16 -9.61 0.14 2.37
N LYS A 17 -8.80 -0.54 1.54
CA LYS A 17 -9.24 -1.08 0.25
C LYS A 17 -8.38 -2.27 -0.16
N VAL A 18 -9.00 -3.31 -0.71
CA VAL A 18 -8.29 -4.33 -1.50
C VAL A 18 -8.26 -3.84 -2.94
N LEU A 19 -7.06 -3.73 -3.52
CA LEU A 19 -6.86 -3.25 -4.88
C LEU A 19 -6.79 -4.39 -5.89
N PHE A 20 -6.26 -5.54 -5.49
CA PHE A 20 -6.10 -6.68 -6.39
C PHE A 20 -6.23 -8.01 -5.65
N LEU A 21 -6.92 -8.96 -6.28
CA LEU A 21 -7.10 -10.34 -5.84
C LEU A 21 -6.52 -11.27 -6.90
N PHE A 22 -5.76 -12.27 -6.49
CA PHE A 22 -5.33 -13.39 -7.33
C PHE A 22 -5.85 -14.68 -6.71
N ASP A 23 -6.64 -15.48 -7.43
CA ASP A 23 -7.29 -16.69 -6.91
C ASP A 23 -8.03 -16.49 -5.56
N ASN A 24 -8.71 -15.34 -5.41
CA ASN A 24 -9.39 -14.89 -4.18
C ASN A 24 -8.45 -14.57 -3.00
N ILE A 25 -7.15 -14.63 -3.19
CA ILE A 25 -6.14 -14.19 -2.23
C ILE A 25 -5.86 -12.70 -2.51
N PRO A 26 -6.03 -11.83 -1.50
CA PRO A 26 -5.72 -10.43 -1.70
C PRO A 26 -4.21 -10.21 -1.75
N MET A 27 -3.78 -9.60 -2.85
CA MET A 27 -2.38 -9.42 -3.17
C MET A 27 -1.94 -7.99 -2.91
N ILE A 28 -2.78 -6.99 -3.22
CA ILE A 28 -2.44 -5.57 -3.06
C ILE A 28 -3.55 -4.87 -2.28
N PHE A 29 -3.14 -4.08 -1.29
CA PHE A 29 -4.03 -3.43 -0.35
C PHE A 29 -3.60 -1.99 -0.08
N VAL A 30 -4.58 -1.19 0.28
CA VAL A 30 -4.37 0.09 0.95
C VAL A 30 -4.79 -0.06 2.39
N TYR A 31 -3.93 0.40 3.30
CA TYR A 31 -4.21 0.51 4.72
C TYR A 31 -4.21 1.97 5.17
N ARG A 32 -4.83 2.23 6.31
CA ARG A 32 -4.69 3.48 7.06
C ARG A 32 -4.32 3.22 8.50
N ASP A 33 -3.56 4.15 9.06
CA ASP A 33 -3.36 4.22 10.51
C ASP A 33 -4.38 5.14 11.20
N ASP A 34 -4.24 5.29 12.51
CA ASP A 34 -5.04 6.18 13.35
C ASP A 34 -4.97 7.66 12.90
N LYS A 35 -3.83 8.07 12.34
CA LYS A 35 -3.56 9.40 11.78
C LYS A 35 -4.04 9.57 10.34
N LYS A 36 -4.75 8.58 9.78
CA LYS A 36 -5.28 8.60 8.41
C LYS A 36 -4.22 8.71 7.31
N ARG A 37 -2.97 8.31 7.61
CA ARG A 37 -1.92 8.16 6.61
C ARG A 37 -2.20 6.91 5.78
N TYR A 38 -1.94 6.97 4.48
CA TYR A 38 -2.09 5.83 3.59
C TYR A 38 -0.84 4.96 3.61
N PHE A 39 -1.05 3.65 3.53
CA PHE A 39 0.00 2.66 3.39
C PHE A 39 -0.31 1.75 2.20
N LEU A 40 0.67 1.54 1.33
CA LEU A 40 0.61 0.53 0.28
C LEU A 40 1.15 -0.78 0.86
N CYS A 41 0.40 -1.86 0.68
CA CYS A 41 0.79 -3.19 1.07
C CYS A 41 0.69 -4.13 -0.13
N GLN A 42 1.71 -4.96 -0.34
CA GLN A 42 1.71 -6.02 -1.34
C GLN A 42 2.17 -7.32 -0.71
N CYS A 43 1.44 -8.39 -0.97
CA CYS A 43 1.87 -9.75 -0.66
C CYS A 43 2.91 -10.20 -1.68
N VAL A 44 4.07 -10.63 -1.20
CA VAL A 44 5.24 -10.99 -2.02
C VAL A 44 5.59 -12.48 -1.96
N ASP A 45 5.08 -13.20 -0.96
CA ASP A 45 5.19 -14.66 -0.87
C ASP A 45 3.88 -15.20 -0.29
N VAL A 46 3.37 -16.26 -0.92
CA VAL A 46 2.17 -17.01 -0.51
C VAL A 46 2.43 -18.53 -0.52
N ILE A 47 3.63 -18.97 -0.90
CA ILE A 47 3.97 -20.38 -1.16
C ILE A 47 4.51 -21.03 0.11
N ASP A 48 5.57 -20.46 0.69
CA ASP A 48 6.21 -21.02 1.89
C ASP A 48 5.64 -20.41 3.17
N LYS A 49 5.41 -19.10 3.14
CA LYS A 49 4.80 -18.30 4.21
C LYS A 49 4.22 -17.03 3.63
N PHE A 50 3.19 -16.48 4.27
CA PHE A 50 2.73 -15.17 3.88
C PHE A 50 3.74 -14.09 4.27
N SER A 51 4.19 -13.34 3.28
CA SER A 51 5.08 -12.18 3.45
C SER A 51 4.53 -10.97 2.73
N TRP A 52 4.68 -9.78 3.33
CA TRP A 52 4.18 -8.53 2.77
C TRP A 52 5.22 -7.43 2.81
N MET A 53 5.27 -6.64 1.74
CA MET A 53 5.92 -5.34 1.69
C MET A 53 4.92 -4.25 2.06
N ILE A 54 5.28 -3.39 3.01
CA ILE A 54 4.44 -2.28 3.47
C ILE A 54 5.26 -0.99 3.45
N THR A 55 4.70 0.07 2.88
CA THR A 55 5.31 1.41 2.93
C THR A 55 4.24 2.49 3.11
N PRO A 56 4.49 3.57 3.88
CA PRO A 56 3.67 4.76 3.79
C PRO A 56 3.67 5.28 2.35
N VAL A 57 2.51 5.70 1.84
CA VAL A 57 2.38 6.19 0.48
C VAL A 57 1.61 7.50 0.47
N GLN A 58 2.04 8.44 -0.37
CA GLN A 58 1.29 9.67 -0.57
C GLN A 58 0.07 9.38 -1.45
N LYS A 59 -1.07 10.01 -1.14
CA LYS A 59 -2.30 9.86 -1.92
C LYS A 59 -2.09 10.08 -3.42
N ARG A 60 -1.25 11.04 -3.84
CA ARG A 60 -0.93 11.27 -5.26
C ARG A 60 -0.32 10.05 -5.95
N LEU A 61 0.62 9.37 -5.28
CA LEU A 61 1.28 8.18 -5.83
C LEU A 61 0.29 7.00 -5.86
N LEU A 62 -0.58 6.91 -4.85
CA LEU A 62 -1.64 5.92 -4.84
C LEU A 62 -2.62 6.11 -6.00
N ILE A 63 -3.03 7.35 -6.29
CA ILE A 63 -3.90 7.66 -7.43
C ILE A 63 -3.20 7.26 -8.74
N SER A 64 -1.97 7.72 -8.98
CA SER A 64 -1.22 7.36 -10.20
C SER A 64 -1.02 5.86 -10.36
N MET A 65 -0.84 5.11 -9.26
CA MET A 65 -0.74 3.65 -9.32
C MET A 65 -2.09 3.00 -9.65
N VAL A 66 -3.19 3.47 -9.05
CA VAL A 66 -4.54 2.96 -9.28
C VAL A 66 -5.07 3.30 -10.68
N GLU A 67 -4.64 4.44 -11.23
CA GLU A 67 -4.90 4.85 -12.62
C GLU A 67 -3.93 4.20 -13.63
N ASP A 68 -3.08 3.27 -13.17
CA ASP A 68 -2.11 2.55 -13.99
C ASP A 68 -1.10 3.48 -14.72
N GLU A 69 -0.87 4.69 -14.20
CA GLU A 69 0.16 5.63 -14.70
C GLU A 69 1.57 5.20 -14.30
N ILE A 70 1.72 4.58 -13.13
CA ILE A 70 2.97 4.02 -12.61
C ILE A 70 2.76 2.56 -12.17
N SER A 71 3.83 1.75 -12.20
CA SER A 71 3.77 0.38 -11.68
C SER A 71 3.68 0.34 -10.16
N VAL A 72 3.23 -0.79 -9.62
CA VAL A 72 3.19 -1.04 -8.17
C VAL A 72 4.58 -0.89 -7.56
N LEU A 73 5.60 -1.46 -8.22
CA LEU A 73 7.00 -1.31 -7.80
C LEU A 73 7.44 0.17 -7.76
N SER A 74 7.05 0.96 -8.76
CA SER A 74 7.36 2.39 -8.81
C SER A 74 6.72 3.13 -7.65
N ALA A 75 5.49 2.79 -7.26
CA ALA A 75 4.84 3.37 -6.08
C ALA A 75 5.60 3.06 -4.77
N PHE A 76 6.12 1.83 -4.62
CA PHE A 76 6.98 1.48 -3.48
C PHE A 76 8.29 2.27 -3.48
N LYS A 77 8.97 2.34 -4.62
CA LYS A 77 10.24 3.07 -4.78
C LYS A 77 10.09 4.57 -4.52
N ASP A 78 9.09 5.18 -5.15
CA ASP A 78 8.88 6.63 -5.15
C ASP A 78 8.19 7.12 -3.88
N SER A 79 7.70 6.20 -3.04
CA SER A 79 7.24 6.52 -1.68
C SER A 79 8.33 7.23 -0.87
N GLY A 80 9.61 6.91 -1.14
CA GLY A 80 10.77 7.50 -0.47
C GLY A 80 10.98 7.03 0.97
N TYR A 81 10.18 6.06 1.45
CA TYR A 81 10.32 5.47 2.77
C TYR A 81 11.05 4.11 2.69
N ASP A 82 11.61 3.70 3.82
CA ASP A 82 12.03 2.32 4.00
C ASP A 82 10.81 1.40 3.98
N ILE A 83 11.02 0.18 3.48
CA ILE A 83 10.00 -0.85 3.43
C ILE A 83 9.95 -1.59 4.76
N ILE A 84 8.75 -1.84 5.23
CA ILE A 84 8.47 -2.77 6.32
C ILE A 84 8.10 -4.09 5.67
N LEU A 85 8.92 -5.10 5.91
CA LEU A 85 8.61 -6.48 5.55
C LEU A 85 7.94 -7.13 6.76
N ALA A 86 6.73 -7.59 6.54
CA ALA A 86 5.91 -8.30 7.51
C ALA A 86 5.92 -9.78 7.12
N ASP A 87 6.38 -10.64 8.02
CA ASP A 87 6.51 -12.08 7.79
C ASP A 87 5.60 -12.82 8.76
N GLU A 88 4.74 -13.71 8.27
CA GLU A 88 3.97 -14.59 9.14
C GLU A 88 4.86 -15.72 9.69
N VAL A 89 4.99 -15.80 11.02
CA VAL A 89 5.76 -16.80 11.74
C VAL A 89 4.90 -17.37 12.86
N LYS A 90 4.53 -18.65 12.76
CA LYS A 90 3.74 -19.37 13.81
C LYS A 90 2.45 -18.64 14.21
N ASN A 91 1.72 -18.09 13.23
CA ASN A 91 0.48 -17.30 13.41
C ASN A 91 0.68 -15.91 14.05
N GLU A 92 1.91 -15.43 14.16
CA GLU A 92 2.23 -14.06 14.54
C GLU A 92 2.92 -13.34 13.39
N ILE A 93 2.84 -12.01 13.35
CA ILE A 93 3.51 -11.20 12.33
C ILE A 93 4.79 -10.61 12.92
N GLY A 94 5.93 -10.99 12.36
CA GLY A 94 7.22 -10.36 12.62
C GLY A 94 7.45 -9.21 11.65
N TYR A 95 8.14 -8.14 12.09
CA TYR A 95 8.44 -6.98 11.26
C TYR A 95 9.95 -6.74 11.14
N ARG A 96 10.42 -6.48 9.92
CA ARG A 96 11.77 -5.98 9.65
C ARG A 96 11.70 -4.73 8.78
N LYS A 97 12.53 -3.74 9.06
CA LYS A 97 12.62 -2.50 8.28
C LYS A 97 13.86 -2.54 7.42
N ILE A 98 13.72 -2.29 6.12
CA ILE A 98 14.81 -2.33 5.15
C ILE A 98 14.69 -1.17 4.15
N PRO A 99 15.79 -0.47 3.81
CA PRO A 99 15.77 0.49 2.72
C PRO A 99 15.39 -0.19 1.40
N PHE A 100 14.52 0.42 0.59
CA PHE A 100 14.05 -0.16 -0.67
C PHE A 100 15.18 -0.68 -1.57
N LYS A 101 16.26 0.10 -1.71
CA LYS A 101 17.46 -0.26 -2.50
C LYS A 101 18.21 -1.52 -2.04
N ASN A 102 17.93 -2.00 -0.83
CA ASN A 102 18.57 -3.18 -0.26
C ASN A 102 17.69 -4.44 -0.35
N ILE A 103 16.48 -4.34 -0.92
CA ILE A 103 15.60 -5.49 -1.14
C ILE A 103 16.15 -6.29 -2.34
N PRO A 104 16.32 -7.62 -2.20
CA PRO A 104 16.72 -8.47 -3.31
C PRO A 104 15.74 -8.35 -4.49
N LEU A 105 16.25 -8.40 -5.73
CA LEU A 105 15.43 -8.21 -6.93
C LEU A 105 14.34 -9.27 -7.09
N ASP A 106 14.61 -10.48 -6.61
CA ASP A 106 13.71 -11.63 -6.61
C ASP A 106 12.62 -11.57 -5.52
N GLU A 107 12.75 -10.67 -4.54
CA GLU A 107 11.71 -10.33 -3.56
C GLU A 107 10.85 -9.14 -4.02
N LEU A 108 11.23 -8.45 -5.11
CA LEU A 108 10.51 -7.29 -5.60
C LEU A 108 9.35 -7.68 -6.53
N PRO A 109 8.27 -6.88 -6.52
CA PRO A 109 7.22 -6.95 -7.54
C PRO A 109 7.78 -6.81 -8.95
N ASP A 110 7.03 -7.31 -9.94
CA ASP A 110 7.40 -7.18 -11.35
C ASP A 110 7.52 -5.70 -11.73
N LEU A 111 8.58 -5.36 -12.49
CA LEU A 111 8.98 -3.98 -12.79
C LEU A 111 7.86 -3.14 -13.41
N ASP A 112 7.10 -3.76 -14.30
CA ASP A 112 6.05 -3.13 -15.10
C ASP A 112 4.64 -3.56 -14.66
N GLU A 113 4.50 -4.22 -13.51
CA GLU A 113 3.21 -4.69 -13.00
C GLU A 113 2.30 -3.50 -12.68
N LYS A 114 1.19 -3.44 -13.40
CA LYS A 114 0.08 -2.49 -13.22
C LYS A 114 -1.08 -3.23 -12.57
N LEU A 115 -2.00 -2.50 -11.96
CA LEU A 115 -3.15 -3.13 -11.29
C LEU A 115 -4.16 -3.67 -12.29
N GLU A 116 -4.34 -2.97 -13.42
CA GLU A 116 -5.27 -3.32 -14.50
C GLU A 116 -6.68 -3.67 -13.99
N ASN A 117 -7.10 -3.08 -12.86
CA ASN A 117 -8.37 -3.37 -12.20
C ASN A 117 -9.43 -2.33 -12.58
N PRO A 118 -10.40 -2.68 -13.46
CA PRO A 118 -11.41 -1.74 -13.94
C PRO A 118 -12.39 -1.28 -12.86
N ASP A 119 -12.49 -2.00 -11.73
CA ASP A 119 -13.47 -1.75 -10.67
C ASP A 119 -12.98 -0.73 -9.62
N LEU A 120 -11.86 -0.06 -9.86
CA LEU A 120 -11.29 0.92 -8.93
C LEU A 120 -11.77 2.35 -9.16
N ARG A 121 -12.65 2.59 -10.14
CA ARG A 121 -13.15 3.94 -10.47
C ARG A 121 -13.77 4.68 -9.29
N GLU A 122 -14.66 4.04 -8.53
CA GLU A 122 -15.27 4.66 -7.35
C GLU A 122 -14.20 5.03 -6.30
N TYR A 123 -13.18 4.18 -6.16
CA TYR A 123 -12.10 4.44 -5.22
C TYR A 123 -11.22 5.62 -5.67
N ILE A 124 -10.96 5.76 -6.97
CA ILE A 124 -10.27 6.94 -7.54
C ILE A 124 -11.06 8.22 -7.21
N GLU A 125 -12.38 8.22 -7.45
CA GLU A 125 -13.25 9.35 -7.15
C GLU A 125 -13.24 9.70 -5.65
N GLN A 126 -13.24 8.70 -4.76
CA GLN A 126 -13.09 8.90 -3.31
C GLN A 126 -11.72 9.48 -2.95
N LEU A 127 -10.63 8.99 -3.54
CA LEU A 127 -9.29 9.52 -3.30
C LEU A 127 -9.20 10.98 -3.74
N GLN A 128 -9.74 11.34 -4.90
CA GLN A 128 -9.72 12.68 -5.48
C GLN A 128 -10.63 13.67 -4.72
N SER A 129 -11.81 13.25 -4.28
CA SER A 129 -12.78 14.11 -3.57
C SER A 129 -12.31 14.57 -2.17
N THR A 130 -11.34 13.89 -1.56
CA THR A 130 -10.77 14.33 -0.27
C THR A 130 -9.72 15.46 -0.44
N ILE A 131 -9.48 15.94 -1.66
CA ILE A 131 -8.67 17.14 -1.89
C ILE A 131 -9.56 18.33 -1.47
N LEU A 132 -9.42 18.74 -0.18
CA LEU A 132 -10.02 19.85 0.59
C LEU A 132 -11.24 20.61 0.00
N PRO A 133 -12.23 20.99 0.84
CA PRO A 133 -13.22 21.97 0.42
C PRO A 133 -12.53 23.26 -0.05
N PRO A 134 -13.11 23.99 -1.02
CA PRO A 134 -12.56 25.26 -1.45
C PRO A 134 -12.35 26.17 -0.23
N ILE A 135 -11.19 26.83 -0.19
CA ILE A 135 -10.97 27.95 0.74
C ILE A 135 -12.04 28.98 0.37
N GLU A 136 -13.07 29.12 1.21
CA GLU A 136 -13.92 30.30 1.17
C GLU A 136 -13.01 31.46 1.55
N PHE A 137 -12.63 32.26 0.54
CA PHE A 137 -12.21 33.62 0.81
C PHE A 137 -13.46 34.33 1.30
N ASP A 138 -13.54 34.55 2.61
CA ASP A 138 -14.44 35.54 3.18
C ASP A 138 -13.99 36.90 2.60
N ASP A 139 -14.56 37.27 1.45
CA ASP A 139 -14.68 38.66 1.06
C ASP A 139 -15.68 39.29 2.03
N MET A 140 -15.18 39.89 3.13
CA MET A 140 -15.81 41.03 3.84
C MET A 140 -14.88 41.66 4.89
#